data_AF-A0A392NXI8-F1
#
_entry.id   AF-A0A392NXI8-F1
#
_cell.length_a   1.000
_cell.length_b   1.000
_cell.length_c   1.000
_cell.angle_alpha   90.00
_cell.angle_beta   90.00
_cell.angle_gamma   90.00
#
_symmetry.space_group_name_H-M   'P 1'
#
loop_
_entity.id
_entity.type
_entity.pdbx_description
1 polymer ?
#
loop_
_entity_poly.entity_id
_entity_poly.type
_entity_poly.pdbx_seq_one_letter_code
_entity_poly.pdbx_strand_id
1 'polypeptide(L)'
;MAESFVFYFADSLLGKLASYAYEEASRAYGVYEDLQQFKDTLSIVRGMLLDAEEKKNQQHAVREWLKQIQSICSDAEDALDGFELQDKRKQVVGASGSTSMKVRHFFSSSNPLAFRFKMAQQIKDIRDRLDKVASNGTKFGLTAININPGLAVQRREMTYPYVDASSVIGRE
;
A
#
# COMPACT_ATOMS: atom_id res chain seq x y z
N MET A 1 -2.98 8.70 -16.15
CA MET A 1 -2.72 9.63 -15.04
C MET A 1 -3.28 9.15 -13.70
N ALA A 2 -4.53 8.68 -13.60
CA ALA A 2 -5.04 8.13 -12.33
C ALA A 2 -4.38 6.78 -11.97
N GLU A 3 -4.08 5.93 -12.95
CA GLU A 3 -3.45 4.61 -12.76
C GLU A 3 -2.03 4.71 -12.19
N SER A 4 -1.23 5.67 -12.68
CA SER A 4 0.13 5.93 -12.17
C SER A 4 0.13 6.45 -10.72
N PHE A 5 -0.92 7.15 -10.31
CA PHE A 5 -1.07 7.63 -8.93
C PHE A 5 -1.38 6.47 -7.98
N VAL A 6 -2.33 5.59 -8.33
CA VAL A 6 -2.68 4.41 -7.51
C VAL A 6 -1.51 3.43 -7.43
N PHE A 7 -0.76 3.25 -8.51
CA PHE A 7 0.44 2.41 -8.51
C PHE A 7 1.55 2.95 -7.59
N TYR A 8 1.86 4.25 -7.69
CA TYR A 8 2.84 4.89 -6.81
C TYR A 8 2.44 4.76 -5.34
N PHE A 9 1.15 4.93 -5.05
CA PHE A 9 0.64 4.82 -3.70
C PHE A 9 0.72 3.38 -3.16
N ALA A 10 0.35 2.38 -3.97
CA ALA A 10 0.50 0.98 -3.60
C ALA A 10 1.97 0.61 -3.33
N ASP A 11 2.90 1.13 -4.14
CA ASP A 11 4.35 0.93 -3.93
C ASP A 11 4.85 1.59 -2.63
N SER A 12 4.41 2.82 -2.36
CA SER A 12 4.71 3.54 -1.11
C SER A 12 4.20 2.77 0.11
N LEU A 13 2.95 2.30 0.09
CA LEU A 13 2.38 1.48 1.16
C LEU A 13 3.14 0.16 1.35
N LEU A 14 3.46 -0.54 0.26
CA LEU A 14 4.27 -1.76 0.33
C LEU A 14 5.65 -1.49 0.95
N GLY A 15 6.27 -0.35 0.63
CA GLY A 15 7.52 0.10 1.23
C GLY A 15 7.40 0.37 2.73
N LYS A 16 6.35 1.08 3.16
CA LYS A 16 6.06 1.33 4.59
C LYS A 16 5.84 -0.01 5.34
N LEU A 17 5.01 -0.90 4.79
CA LEU A 17 4.70 -2.21 5.36
C LEU A 17 5.89 -3.18 5.37
N ALA A 18 6.85 -3.01 4.47
CA ALA A 18 8.08 -3.80 4.45
C ALA A 18 9.14 -3.31 5.43
N SER A 19 8.95 -2.16 6.08
CA SER A 19 9.92 -1.62 7.01
C SER A 19 9.89 -2.33 8.37
N TYR A 20 11.07 -2.46 8.98
CA TYR A 20 11.24 -3.13 10.27
C TYR A 20 10.39 -2.50 11.39
N ALA A 21 10.21 -1.17 11.36
CA ALA A 21 9.41 -0.46 12.35
C ALA A 21 7.95 -0.92 12.37
N TYR A 22 7.37 -1.17 11.19
CA TYR A 22 6.00 -1.65 11.05
C TYR A 22 5.86 -3.13 11.39
N GLU A 23 6.89 -3.95 11.09
CA GLU A 23 6.93 -5.34 11.53
C GLU A 23 6.95 -5.46 13.08
N GLU A 24 7.79 -4.68 13.74
CA GLU A 24 7.87 -4.68 15.21
C GLU A 24 6.57 -4.12 15.84
N ALA A 25 6.04 -3.02 15.29
CA ALA A 25 4.78 -2.45 15.75
C ALA A 25 3.63 -3.43 15.57
N SER A 26 3.47 -4.01 14.39
CA SER A 26 2.38 -4.94 14.10
C SER A 26 2.38 -6.18 15.00
N ARG A 27 3.57 -6.70 15.37
CA ARG A 27 3.70 -7.76 16.39
C ARG A 27 3.29 -7.27 17.77
N ALA A 28 3.70 -6.08 18.17
CA ALA A 28 3.31 -5.50 19.46
C ALA A 28 1.80 -5.23 19.59
N TYR A 29 1.10 -5.04 18.46
CA TYR A 29 -0.35 -4.83 18.39
C TYR A 29 -1.14 -6.10 18.04
N GLY A 30 -0.48 -7.21 17.68
CA GLY A 30 -1.14 -8.48 17.35
C GLY A 30 -1.82 -8.51 15.96
N VAL A 31 -1.38 -7.65 15.04
CA VAL A 31 -1.95 -7.47 13.70
C VAL A 31 -1.00 -7.89 12.58
N TYR A 32 0.09 -8.56 12.94
CA TYR A 32 1.16 -8.97 12.02
C TYR A 32 0.64 -9.87 10.89
N GLU A 33 -0.16 -10.88 11.21
CA GLU A 33 -0.71 -11.80 10.20
C GLU A 33 -1.65 -11.10 9.22
N ASP A 34 -2.53 -10.23 9.73
CA ASP A 34 -3.47 -9.46 8.91
C ASP A 34 -2.73 -8.50 7.97
N LEU A 35 -1.66 -7.85 8.45
CA LEU A 35 -0.84 -6.94 7.64
C LEU A 35 0.02 -7.69 6.61
N GLN A 36 0.52 -8.88 6.96
CA GLN A 36 1.27 -9.70 6.02
C GLN A 36 0.38 -10.15 4.86
N GLN A 37 -0.84 -10.61 5.16
CA GLN A 37 -1.84 -10.94 4.13
C GLN A 37 -2.23 -9.71 3.31
N PHE A 38 -2.44 -8.56 3.95
CA PHE A 38 -2.74 -7.32 3.24
C PHE A 38 -1.62 -6.93 2.26
N LYS A 39 -0.35 -7.06 2.68
CA LYS A 39 0.83 -6.83 1.84
C LYS A 39 0.86 -7.78 0.63
N ASP A 40 0.59 -9.06 0.84
CA ASP A 40 0.57 -10.06 -0.23
C ASP A 40 -0.52 -9.74 -1.25
N THR A 41 -1.75 -9.45 -0.79
CA THR A 41 -2.86 -9.07 -1.67
C THR A 41 -2.58 -7.75 -2.40
N LEU A 42 -1.97 -6.77 -1.73
CA LEU A 42 -1.62 -5.48 -2.35
C LEU A 42 -0.54 -5.67 -3.43
N SER A 43 0.39 -6.60 -3.25
CA SER A 43 1.38 -6.98 -4.26
C SER A 43 0.72 -7.61 -5.50
N ILE A 44 -0.28 -8.47 -5.30
CA ILE A 44 -1.08 -9.05 -6.39
C ILE A 44 -1.84 -7.96 -7.15
N VAL A 45 -2.51 -7.06 -6.42
CA VAL A 45 -3.24 -5.92 -7.00
C VAL A 45 -2.29 -5.01 -7.78
N ARG A 46 -1.08 -4.76 -7.27
CA ARG A 46 -0.03 -4.04 -8.01
C ARG A 46 0.31 -4.70 -9.34
N GLY A 47 0.45 -6.02 -9.37
CA GLY A 47 0.65 -6.77 -10.62
C GLY A 47 -0.51 -6.61 -11.60
N MET A 48 -1.75 -6.60 -11.10
CA MET A 48 -2.94 -6.34 -11.91
C MET A 48 -3.04 -4.90 -12.42
N LEU A 49 -2.55 -3.91 -11.64
CA LEU A 49 -2.47 -2.51 -12.08
C LEU A 49 -1.54 -2.35 -13.30
N LEU A 50 -0.42 -3.09 -13.35
CA LEU A 50 0.49 -3.10 -14.49
C LEU A 50 -0.16 -3.72 -15.74
N ASP A 51 -0.86 -4.85 -15.58
CA ASP A 51 -1.61 -5.50 -16.68
C ASP A 51 -2.75 -4.60 -17.18
N ALA A 52 -3.43 -3.89 -16.27
CA ALA A 52 -4.49 -2.94 -16.60
C ALA A 52 -3.99 -1.74 -17.41
N GLU A 53 -2.77 -1.25 -17.12
CA GLU A 53 -2.15 -0.16 -17.88
C GLU A 53 -1.82 -0.60 -19.32
N GLU A 54 -1.43 -1.86 -19.52
CA GLU A 54 -1.14 -2.42 -20.84
C GLU A 54 -2.41 -2.72 -21.65
N LYS A 55 -3.48 -3.18 -20.98
CA LYS A 55 -4.80 -3.49 -21.58
C LYS A 55 -5.75 -2.29 -21.63
N LYS A 56 -5.21 -1.09 -21.89
CA LYS A 56 -5.80 0.27 -21.81
C LYS A 56 -7.11 0.57 -22.58
N ASN A 57 -7.88 -0.44 -22.97
CA ASN A 57 -9.15 -0.30 -23.70
C ASN A 57 -10.35 -0.28 -22.74
N GLN A 58 -10.60 0.91 -22.18
CA GLN A 58 -11.94 1.50 -21.91
C GLN A 58 -13.04 0.64 -21.26
N GLN A 59 -12.72 -0.36 -20.43
CA GLN A 59 -13.76 -0.97 -19.62
C GLN A 59 -14.06 -0.06 -18.42
N HIS A 60 -15.26 0.54 -18.40
CA HIS A 60 -15.79 1.30 -17.27
C HIS A 60 -15.63 0.53 -15.93
N ALA A 61 -15.70 -0.80 -15.98
CA ALA A 61 -15.47 -1.68 -14.84
C ALA A 61 -14.05 -1.57 -14.25
N VAL A 62 -13.00 -1.50 -15.08
CA VAL A 62 -11.61 -1.35 -14.63
C VAL A 62 -11.41 0.01 -13.95
N ARG A 63 -12.01 1.07 -14.50
CA ARG A 63 -11.94 2.41 -13.89
C ARG A 63 -12.61 2.47 -12.53
N GLU A 64 -13.72 1.78 -12.35
CA GLU A 64 -14.41 1.71 -11.05
C GLU A 64 -13.64 0.85 -10.06
N TRP A 65 -13.06 -0.26 -10.52
CA TRP A 65 -12.16 -1.11 -9.73
C TRP A 65 -10.94 -0.33 -9.22
N LEU A 66 -10.31 0.49 -10.07
CA LEU A 66 -9.19 1.35 -9.69
C LEU A 66 -9.55 2.36 -8.58
N LYS A 67 -10.74 2.97 -8.65
CA LYS A 67 -11.21 3.87 -7.59
C LYS A 67 -11.40 3.15 -6.25
N GLN A 68 -11.90 1.91 -6.28
CA GLN A 68 -12.06 1.12 -5.07
C GLN A 68 -10.70 0.82 -4.42
N ILE A 69 -9.69 0.47 -5.22
CA ILE A 69 -8.32 0.29 -4.72
C ILE A 69 -7.80 1.59 -4.13
N GLN A 70 -8.00 2.72 -4.81
CA GLN A 70 -7.57 4.02 -4.29
C GLN A 70 -8.18 4.31 -2.91
N SER A 71 -9.49 4.09 -2.74
CA SER A 71 -10.16 4.25 -1.44
C SER A 71 -9.57 3.32 -0.37
N ILE A 72 -9.33 2.05 -0.69
CA ILE A 72 -8.78 1.08 0.26
C ILE A 72 -7.35 1.44 0.66
N CYS A 73 -6.56 1.90 -0.31
CA CYS A 73 -5.22 2.42 -0.10
C CYS A 73 -5.23 3.62 0.86
N SER A 74 -6.11 4.60 0.65
CA SER A 74 -6.26 5.74 1.57
C SER A 74 -6.68 5.29 2.98
N ASP A 75 -7.66 4.38 3.08
CA ASP A 75 -8.10 3.84 4.38
C ASP A 75 -6.96 3.09 5.10
N ALA A 76 -6.09 2.40 4.35
CA ALA A 76 -4.90 1.72 4.87
C ALA A 76 -3.86 2.71 5.39
N GLU A 77 -3.62 3.82 4.68
CA GLU A 77 -2.72 4.87 5.16
C GLU A 77 -3.24 5.52 6.44
N ASP A 78 -4.53 5.83 6.52
CA ASP A 78 -5.16 6.36 7.74
C ASP A 78 -5.00 5.40 8.94
N ALA A 79 -5.12 4.09 8.69
CA ALA A 79 -4.89 3.08 9.72
C ALA A 79 -3.41 3.05 10.17
N LEU A 80 -2.46 3.10 9.23
CA LEU A 80 -1.02 3.11 9.49
C LEU A 80 -0.59 4.37 10.25
N ASP A 81 -1.07 5.54 9.87
CA ASP A 81 -0.82 6.81 10.57
C ASP A 81 -1.38 6.78 12.01
N GLY A 82 -2.48 6.04 12.21
CA GLY A 82 -3.02 5.74 13.53
C GLY A 82 -2.04 5.01 14.45
N PHE A 83 -1.21 4.10 13.92
CA PHE A 83 -0.15 3.41 14.70
C PHE A 83 0.93 4.39 15.13
N GLU A 84 1.43 5.21 14.20
CA GLU A 84 2.50 6.16 14.51
C GLU A 84 2.05 7.21 15.53
N LEU A 85 0.82 7.69 15.41
CA LEU A 85 0.24 8.64 16.36
C LEU A 85 0.16 8.04 17.76
N GLN A 86 -0.25 6.78 17.89
CA GLN A 86 -0.35 6.15 19.19
C GLN A 86 1.02 5.81 19.77
N ASP A 87 1.98 5.39 18.95
CA ASP A 87 3.35 5.14 19.42
C ASP A 87 3.98 6.42 19.99
N LYS A 88 3.85 7.55 19.27
CA LYS A 88 4.26 8.88 19.75
C LYS A 88 3.54 9.25 21.05
N ARG A 89 2.24 9.01 21.17
CA ARG A 89 1.49 9.25 22.41
C ARG A 89 2.00 8.40 23.58
N LYS A 90 2.33 7.13 23.33
CA LYS A 90 2.89 6.23 24.34
C LYS A 90 4.26 6.71 24.81
N GLN A 91 5.11 7.20 23.89
CA GLN A 91 6.40 7.81 24.23
C GLN A 91 6.22 9.07 25.10
N VAL A 92 5.28 9.96 24.77
CA VAL A 92 4.99 11.18 25.56
C VAL A 92 4.50 10.83 26.97
N VAL A 93 3.58 9.87 27.11
CA VAL A 93 3.10 9.40 28.42
C VAL A 93 4.21 8.70 29.22
N GLY A 94 5.11 7.99 28.53
CA GLY A 94 6.29 7.37 29.12
C GLY A 94 7.28 8.40 29.67
N ALA A 95 7.56 9.44 28.91
CA ALA A 95 8.49 10.52 29.24
C ALA A 95 7.98 11.43 30.38
N SER A 96 6.67 11.56 30.56
CA SER A 96 6.08 12.42 31.60
C SER A 96 6.30 11.91 33.04
N GLY A 97 6.75 10.67 33.25
CA GLY A 97 7.15 10.14 34.57
C GLY A 97 6.03 9.96 35.62
N SER A 98 4.85 10.54 35.42
CA SER A 98 3.75 10.53 36.39
C SER A 98 2.98 9.20 36.39
N THR A 99 3.14 8.41 37.46
CA THR A 99 2.43 7.14 37.68
C THR A 99 0.91 7.36 37.62
N SER A 100 0.39 8.43 38.22
CA SER A 100 -1.03 8.77 38.25
C SER A 100 -1.63 8.97 36.86
N MET A 101 -0.85 9.54 35.93
CA MET A 101 -1.28 9.78 34.54
C MET A 101 -1.29 8.49 33.73
N LYS A 102 -0.36 7.56 34.00
CA LYS A 102 -0.35 6.21 33.42
C LYS A 102 -1.62 5.44 33.81
N VAL A 103 -1.97 5.40 35.10
CA VAL A 103 -3.15 4.66 35.57
C VAL A 103 -4.44 5.24 34.98
N ARG A 104 -4.57 6.58 34.97
CA ARG A 104 -5.73 7.27 34.40
C ARG A 104 -5.90 7.01 32.89
N HIS A 105 -4.80 6.84 32.16
CA HIS A 105 -4.83 6.53 30.73
C HIS A 105 -5.20 5.07 30.43
N PHE A 106 -4.87 4.14 31.34
CA PHE A 106 -5.28 2.74 31.25
C PHE A 106 -6.79 2.55 31.47
N PHE A 107 -7.38 3.33 32.39
CA PHE A 107 -8.82 3.27 32.73
C PHE A 107 -9.70 4.29 31.99
N SER A 108 -9.12 5.11 31.10
CA SER A 108 -9.85 6.05 30.24
C SER A 108 -10.28 5.36 28.93
N SER A 109 -11.09 6.05 28.11
CA SER A 109 -11.40 5.69 26.72
C SER A 109 -10.15 5.52 25.84
N SER A 110 -8.98 5.91 26.34
CA SER A 110 -7.66 5.70 25.76
C SER A 110 -6.96 4.39 26.20
N ASN A 111 -7.73 3.37 26.58
CA ASN A 111 -7.21 2.05 26.96
C ASN A 111 -6.36 1.44 25.82
N PRO A 112 -5.07 1.12 26.07
CA PRO A 112 -4.19 0.52 25.07
C PRO A 112 -4.73 -0.78 24.46
N LEU A 113 -5.47 -1.58 25.23
CA LEU A 113 -6.07 -2.83 24.76
C LEU A 113 -7.30 -2.58 23.87
N ALA A 114 -8.16 -1.64 24.23
CA ALA A 114 -9.31 -1.28 23.41
C ALA A 114 -8.85 -0.70 22.06
N PHE A 115 -7.79 0.11 22.07
CA PHE A 115 -7.20 0.61 20.85
C PHE A 115 -6.55 -0.50 20.00
N ARG A 116 -5.82 -1.44 20.62
CA ARG A 116 -5.29 -2.64 19.94
C ARG A 116 -6.38 -3.40 19.19
N PHE A 117 -7.49 -3.69 19.88
CA PHE A 117 -8.64 -4.36 19.26
C PHE A 117 -9.27 -3.53 18.15
N LYS A 118 -9.44 -2.22 18.34
CA LYS A 118 -9.97 -1.33 17.31
C LYS A 118 -9.09 -1.30 16.06
N MET A 119 -7.78 -1.20 16.22
CA MET A 119 -6.82 -1.23 15.11
C MET A 119 -6.83 -2.57 14.39
N ALA A 120 -6.82 -3.68 15.13
CA ALA A 120 -6.92 -5.01 14.55
C ALA A 120 -8.18 -5.15 13.71
N GLN A 121 -9.32 -4.68 14.22
CA GLN A 121 -10.58 -4.71 13.49
C GLN A 121 -10.56 -3.81 12.24
N GLN A 122 -9.93 -2.63 12.30
CA GLN A 122 -9.80 -1.74 11.15
C GLN A 122 -8.91 -2.34 10.06
N ILE A 123 -7.73 -2.87 10.41
CA ILE A 123 -6.86 -3.56 9.44
C ILE A 123 -7.57 -4.75 8.82
N LYS A 124 -8.29 -5.52 9.66
CA LYS A 124 -9.05 -6.69 9.19
C LYS A 124 -10.13 -6.29 8.18
N ASP A 125 -10.88 -5.22 8.43
CA ASP A 125 -11.89 -4.71 7.49
C ASP A 125 -11.27 -4.25 6.16
N ILE A 126 -10.17 -3.50 6.24
CA ILE A 126 -9.42 -3.03 5.07
C ILE A 126 -8.90 -4.22 4.24
N ARG A 127 -8.38 -5.26 4.90
CA ARG A 127 -7.95 -6.51 4.28
C ARG A 127 -9.11 -7.21 3.58
N ASP A 128 -10.22 -7.41 4.27
CA ASP A 128 -11.39 -8.11 3.71
C ASP A 128 -11.97 -7.34 2.51
N ARG A 129 -11.89 -6.00 2.51
CA ARG A 129 -12.25 -5.15 1.37
C ARG A 129 -11.26 -5.30 0.22
N LEU A 130 -9.95 -5.30 0.48
CA LEU A 130 -8.93 -5.49 -0.55
C LEU A 130 -9.07 -6.86 -1.22
N ASP A 131 -9.30 -7.92 -0.44
CA ASP A 131 -9.45 -9.28 -0.96
C ASP A 131 -10.70 -9.43 -1.85
N LYS A 132 -11.81 -8.80 -1.46
CA LYS A 132 -13.01 -8.70 -2.30
C LYS A 132 -12.72 -7.98 -3.62
N VAL A 133 -11.96 -6.89 -3.58
CA VAL A 133 -11.60 -6.12 -4.78
C VAL A 133 -10.61 -6.87 -5.65
N ALA A 134 -9.63 -7.56 -5.08
CA ALA A 134 -8.71 -8.43 -5.82
C ALA A 134 -9.46 -9.59 -6.51
N SER A 135 -10.40 -10.22 -5.81
CA SER A 135 -11.28 -11.26 -6.36
C SER A 135 -12.26 -10.75 -7.42
N ASN A 136 -12.64 -9.47 -7.38
CA ASN A 136 -13.40 -8.85 -8.46
C ASN A 136 -12.49 -8.52 -9.66
N GLY A 137 -11.24 -8.13 -9.42
CA GLY A 137 -10.23 -7.88 -10.44
C GLY A 137 -9.99 -9.09 -11.35
N THR A 138 -9.87 -10.29 -10.77
CA THR A 138 -9.73 -11.54 -11.53
C THR A 138 -10.93 -11.85 -12.41
N LYS A 139 -12.16 -11.49 -11.99
CA LYS A 139 -13.38 -11.65 -12.80
C LYS A 139 -13.40 -10.74 -14.03
N PHE A 140 -12.63 -9.65 -14.04
CA PHE A 140 -12.49 -8.75 -15.19
C PHE A 140 -11.39 -9.21 -16.17
N GLY A 141 -10.77 -10.38 -15.96
CA GLY A 141 -9.70 -10.90 -16.82
C GLY A 141 -8.35 -10.23 -16.62
N LEU A 142 -8.17 -9.51 -15.50
CA LEU A 142 -6.88 -9.01 -15.04
C LEU A 142 -6.10 -10.18 -14.46
N THR A 143 -5.05 -10.59 -15.16
CA THR A 143 -4.16 -11.64 -14.69
C THR A 143 -3.11 -11.02 -13.79
N ALA A 144 -2.95 -11.56 -12.57
CA ALA A 144 -1.79 -11.23 -11.75
C ALA A 144 -0.55 -11.62 -12.54
N ILE A 145 0.17 -10.63 -13.09
CA ILE A 145 1.48 -10.88 -13.67
C ILE A 145 2.33 -11.40 -12.51
N ASN A 146 2.65 -12.69 -12.55
CA ASN A 146 3.52 -13.33 -11.59
C ASN A 146 4.90 -12.72 -11.84
N ILE A 147 5.22 -11.63 -11.13
CA ILE A 147 6.54 -11.00 -11.19
C ILE A 147 7.50 -11.98 -10.50
N ASN A 148 7.95 -12.97 -11.25
CA ASN A 148 9.16 -13.69 -10.93
C ASN A 148 10.28 -12.64 -10.79
N PRO A 149 11.00 -12.59 -9.65
CA PRO A 149 12.05 -11.59 -9.42
C PRO A 149 13.28 -11.73 -10.34
N GLY A 150 13.21 -12.54 -11.41
CA GLY A 150 14.28 -12.77 -12.38
C GLY A 150 14.12 -12.07 -13.73
N LEU A 151 12.98 -11.46 -14.03
CA LEU A 151 12.79 -10.73 -15.29
C LEU A 151 12.77 -9.24 -15.00
N ALA A 152 13.97 -8.67 -15.05
CA ALA A 152 14.20 -7.24 -15.08
C ALA A 152 13.18 -6.59 -16.02
N VAL A 153 12.42 -5.65 -15.45
CA VAL A 153 11.69 -4.63 -16.19
C VAL A 153 12.70 -4.04 -17.17
N GLN A 154 12.65 -4.46 -18.45
CA GLN A 154 13.29 -3.71 -19.51
C GLN A 154 12.49 -2.42 -19.61
N ARG A 155 12.92 -1.45 -18.80
CA ARG A 155 12.69 -0.04 -19.00
C ARG A 155 12.94 0.19 -20.48
N ARG A 156 11.88 0.40 -21.27
CA ARG A 156 12.01 0.83 -22.65
C ARG A 156 12.90 2.07 -22.61
N GLU A 157 14.15 1.93 -23.04
CA GLU A 157 14.97 3.07 -23.39
C GLU A 157 14.21 3.78 -24.50
N MET A 158 13.64 4.95 -24.19
CA MET A 158 13.17 5.86 -25.22
C MET A 158 14.40 6.28 -26.00
N THR A 159 14.69 5.58 -27.09
CA THR A 159 15.64 6.03 -28.09
C THR A 159 15.00 7.25 -28.78
N TYR A 160 15.19 8.43 -28.18
CA TYR A 160 14.95 9.67 -28.89
C TYR A 160 15.99 9.73 -30.02
N PRO A 161 15.59 9.87 -31.29
CA PRO A 161 16.52 10.06 -32.38
C PRO A 161 17.06 11.49 -32.28
N TYR A 162 18.03 11.73 -31.40
CA TYR A 162 18.85 12.93 -31.49
C TYR A 162 19.86 12.69 -32.61
N VAL A 163 19.51 13.14 -33.82
CA VAL A 163 20.43 13.15 -34.96
C VAL A 163 21.31 14.38 -34.83
N ASP A 164 22.59 14.17 -34.57
CA ASP A 164 23.60 15.21 -34.66
C ASP A 164 23.85 15.56 -36.14
N ALA A 165 23.45 16.77 -36.54
CA ALA A 165 23.56 17.23 -37.92
C ALA A 165 25.02 17.40 -38.39
N SER A 166 26.01 17.34 -37.49
CA SER A 166 27.42 17.45 -37.84
C SER A 166 28.08 16.13 -38.28
N SER A 167 27.39 15.00 -38.12
CA SER A 167 27.89 13.66 -38.50
C SER A 167 27.28 13.11 -39.80
N VAL A 168 26.54 13.91 -40.56
CA VAL A 168 25.99 13.52 -41.87
C VAL A 168 26.97 13.93 -42.97
N ILE A 169 27.80 12.99 -43.42
CA ILE A 169 28.64 13.14 -44.61
C ILE A 169 27.98 12.38 -45.76
N GLY A 170 27.71 13.08 -46.88
CA GLY A 170 27.42 12.45 -48.16
C GLY A 170 25.94 12.14 -48.45
N ARG A 171 25.08 13.16 -48.43
CA ARG A 171 23.89 13.17 -49.30
C ARG A 171 23.90 14.44 -50.14
N GLU A 172 24.48 14.25 -51.32
CA GLU A 172 24.71 15.18 -52.44
C GLU A 172 25.71 16.32 -52.16
#